data_AF-A0A7J9DBQ7-F1
#
_entry.id   AF-A0A7J9DBQ7-F1
#
_cell.length_a   1.000
_cell.length_b   1.000
_cell.length_c   1.000
_cell.angle_alpha   90.00
_cell.angle_beta   90.00
_cell.angle_gamma   90.00
#
_symmetry.space_group_name_H-M   'P 1'
#
loop_
_entity.id
_entity.type
_entity.pdbx_description
1 polymer ?
#
loop_
_entity_poly.entity_id
_entity_poly.type
_entity_poly.pdbx_seq_one_letter_code
_entity_poly.pdbx_strand_id
1 'polypeptide(L)' 'MSQAIYSLTPAMDPYDILQVVKVLDSMIEEVSEASLLYFFSLKLLLNKEK' A
#
# COMPACT_ATOMS: atom_id res chain seq x y z
N MET A 1 22.55 25.49 -16.45
CA MET A 1 21.60 24.37 -16.60
C MET A 1 21.81 23.45 -15.40
N SER A 2 20.98 23.56 -14.36
CA SER A 2 21.10 22.70 -13.18
C SER A 2 20.42 21.38 -13.47
N GLN A 3 21.23 20.35 -13.68
CA GLN A 3 20.81 18.97 -13.78
C GLN A 3 20.38 18.52 -12.39
N ALA A 4 19.10 18.70 -12.06
CA ALA A 4 18.51 18.16 -10.85
C ALA A 4 18.48 16.64 -11.00
N ILE A 5 19.45 15.98 -10.36
CA ILE A 5 19.33 14.56 -10.02
C ILE A 5 18.19 14.49 -9.00
N TYR A 6 16.96 14.35 -9.49
CA TYR A 6 15.89 13.78 -8.70
C TYR A 6 16.34 12.35 -8.38
N SER A 7 16.85 12.18 -7.16
CA SER A 7 17.30 10.91 -6.63
C SER A 7 16.24 9.85 -6.89
N LEU A 8 16.70 8.75 -7.46
CA LEU A 8 15.99 7.55 -7.88
C LEU A 8 15.28 6.85 -6.70
N THR A 9 14.31 7.49 -6.10
CA THR A 9 13.26 6.81 -5.35
C THR A 9 12.02 6.96 -6.24
N PRO A 10 11.47 5.87 -6.79
CA PRO A 10 10.14 5.95 -7.39
C PRO A 10 9.25 6.57 -6.32
N ALA A 11 8.61 7.69 -6.62
CA ALA A 11 7.59 8.24 -5.73
C ALA A 11 6.57 7.12 -5.55
N MET A 12 6.61 6.46 -4.39
CA MET A 12 5.76 5.32 -4.12
C MET A 12 4.35 5.89 -4.02
N ASP A 13 3.46 5.45 -4.90
CA ASP A 13 2.08 5.93 -4.91
C ASP A 13 1.52 5.78 -3.49
N PRO A 14 1.10 6.88 -2.84
CA PRO A 14 0.56 6.82 -1.47
C PRO A 14 -0.72 5.97 -1.40
N TYR A 15 -1.34 5.68 -2.55
CA TYR A 15 -2.50 4.82 -2.69
C TYR A 15 -2.17 3.44 -3.29
N ASP A 16 -0.88 3.07 -3.39
CA ASP A 16 -0.51 1.71 -3.79
C ASP A 16 -1.08 0.69 -2.81
N ILE A 17 -1.66 -0.38 -3.34
CA ILE A 17 -2.34 -1.41 -2.55
C ILE A 17 -1.41 -2.06 -1.51
N LEU A 18 -0.10 -2.14 -1.76
CA LEU A 18 0.87 -2.63 -0.79
C LEU A 18 1.00 -1.66 0.40
N GLN A 19 0.94 -0.35 0.16
CA GLN A 19 1.00 0.65 1.22
C GLN A 19 -0.28 0.66 2.05
N VAL A 20 -1.43 0.52 1.39
CA VAL A 20 -2.73 0.38 2.09
C VAL A 20 -2.71 -0.82 3.03
N VAL A 21 -2.25 -1.99 2.57
CA VAL A 21 -2.17 -3.20 3.42
C VAL A 21 -1.24 -2.98 4.61
N LYS A 22 -0.07 -2.35 4.43
CA LYS A 22 0.85 -2.04 5.54
C LYS A 22 0.24 -1.11 6.59
N VAL A 23 -0.54 -0.11 6.17
CA VAL A 23 -1.24 0.78 7.10
C VAL A 23 -2.28 0.00 7.90
N LEU A 24 -3.04 -0.87 7.23
CA LEU A 24 -4.04 -1.70 7.91
C LEU A 24 -3.40 -2.68 8.90
N ASP A 25 -2.26 -3.29 8.54
CA ASP A 25 -1.50 -4.16 9.45
C ASP A 25 -1.02 -3.41 10.71
N SER A 26 -0.69 -2.12 10.57
CA SER A 26 -0.29 -1.28 11.72
C SER A 26 -1.44 -0.86 12.63
N MET A 27 -2.68 -1.03 12.17
CA MET A 27 -3.91 -0.65 12.87
C MET A 27 -4.73 -1.88 13.26
N ILE A 28 -4.09 -3.01 13.53
CA ILE A 28 -4.78 -4.29 13.77
C ILE A 28 -5.68 -4.29 15.02
N GLU A 29 -5.40 -3.41 15.98
CA GLU A 29 -6.26 -3.22 17.16
C GLU A 29 -7.57 -2.50 16.80
N GLU A 30 -7.53 -1.60 15.81
CA GLU A 30 -8.67 -0.83 15.31
C GLU A 30 -9.38 -1.49 14.12
N VAL A 31 -8.63 -2.25 13.32
CA VAL A 31 -9.07 -2.94 12.11
C VAL A 31 -8.84 -4.43 12.29
N SER A 32 -9.88 -5.12 12.70
CA SER A 32 -9.85 -6.59 12.79
C SER A 32 -9.46 -7.22 11.44
N GLU A 33 -8.63 -8.26 11.49
CA GLU A 33 -8.30 -9.08 10.31
C GLU A 33 -9.56 -9.70 9.65
N ALA A 34 -10.62 -9.91 10.42
CA ALA A 34 -11.90 -10.39 9.92
C ALA A 34 -12.74 -9.28 9.24
N SER A 35 -12.27 -8.04 9.26
CA SER A 35 -12.98 -6.94 8.61
C SER A 35 -13.01 -7.12 7.10
N LEU A 36 -14.13 -6.72 6.49
CA LEU A 36 -14.25 -6.71 5.04
C LEU A 36 -13.18 -5.83 4.39
N LEU A 37 -12.80 -4.72 5.04
CA LEU A 37 -11.75 -3.83 4.56
C LEU A 37 -10.40 -4.55 4.45
N TYR A 38 -9.99 -5.26 5.50
CA TYR A 38 -8.74 -6.03 5.50
C TYR A 38 -8.79 -7.15 4.45
N PHE A 39 -9.88 -7.92 4.43
CA PHE A 39 -10.10 -8.99 3.48
C PHE A 39 -10.04 -8.53 2.01
N PHE A 40 -10.75 -7.46 1.66
CA PHE A 40 -10.77 -6.93 0.29
C PHE A 40 -9.42 -6.33 -0.11
N SER A 41 -8.72 -5.65 0.80
CA SER A 41 -7.39 -5.11 0.54
C SER A 41 -6.39 -6.21 0.18
N LEU A 42 -6.40 -7.33 0.91
CA LEU A 42 -5.57 -8.50 0.60
C LEU A 42 -5.95 -9.14 -0.74
N LYS A 43 -7.26 -9.26 -1.04
CA LYS A 43 -7.71 -9.76 -2.34
C LYS A 43 -7.25 -8.88 -3.49
N LEU A 44 -7.31 -7.56 -3.34
CA LEU A 44 -6.83 -6.62 -4.36
C LEU A 44 -5.31 -6.73 -4.54
N LEU A 45 -4.55 -6.81 -3.44
CA LEU A 45 -3.09 -7.01 -3.50
C LEU A 45 -2.72 -8.27 -4.28
N LEU A 46 -3.40 -9.38 -4.01
CA LEU A 46 -3.17 -10.66 -4.70
C LEU A 46 -3.59 -10.65 -6.18
N ASN A 47 -4.51 -9.78 -6.58
CA ASN A 47 -4.95 -9.65 -7.97
C ASN A 47 -4.12 -8.65 -8.78
N LYS A 48 -3.28 -7.81 -8.14
CA LYS A 48 -2.41 -6.84 -8.83
C LYS A 48 -1.39 -7.50 -9.78
N GLU A 49 -1.08 -8.77 -9.55
CA GLU A 49 -0.11 -9.58 -10.32
C GLU A 49 -0.75 -10.36 -11.49
N LYS A 50 -2.07 -10.22 -11.73
CA LYS A 50 -2.79 -10.85 -12.86
C LYS A 50 -3.08 -9.85 -13.97
#